data_AF-A0A403M9Q0-F1
#
_entry.id   AF-A0A403M9Q0-F1
#
_cell.length_a   1.000
_cell.length_b   1.000
_cell.length_c   1.000
_cell.angle_alpha   90.00
_cell.angle_beta   90.00
_cell.angle_gamma   90.00
#
_symmetry.space_group_name_H-M   'P 1'
#
loop_
_entity.id
_entity.type
_entity.pdbx_description
1 polymer ?
#
loop_
_entity_poly.entity_id
_entity_poly.type
_entity_poly.pdbx_seq_one_letter_code
_entity_poly.pdbx_strand_id
1 'polypeptide(L)'
;FFSDERVIRAAGGAGALSDWLLRHVKSCQWLHGDYHHSETVIHRYGTGAMVLCWHCDNQLREQTSDSLEQLAQQNLAAWMIDIIRHAMNGAQERELSLAELSWWAVRNQVADALPEAVLRRSLGLRAEKIRSVYRESDIIPGEQTATSILKQRTKNIALPSHTHQQQNPPQEKTVVSIAVDPESPESFMKRPKRRRWVNEKYTRWVKTQPCACCGKPADDPHHLIGHGQGGMGTKSHDIFTLPLCREHHNELHADPLAFEEKHGSQVDLIFRFLDHAFATGVLG
;
A
#
# COMPACT_ATOMS: atom_id res chain seq x y z
N PHE A 1 -2.07 -19.49 0.54
CA PHE A 1 -0.90 -18.77 0.00
C PHE A 1 -0.81 -18.85 -1.52
N PHE A 2 -0.50 -20.00 -2.13
CA PHE A 2 -0.32 -20.06 -3.61
C PHE A 2 -1.57 -19.71 -4.42
N SER A 3 -2.76 -19.96 -3.89
CA SER A 3 -4.04 -19.58 -4.52
C SER A 3 -4.44 -18.12 -4.31
N ASP A 4 -3.70 -17.33 -3.52
CA ASP A 4 -4.00 -15.90 -3.29
C ASP A 4 -3.63 -15.08 -4.53
N GLU A 5 -4.59 -14.35 -5.10
CA GLU A 5 -4.42 -13.59 -6.34
C GLU A 5 -3.29 -12.56 -6.27
N ARG A 6 -3.02 -11.98 -5.09
CA ARG A 6 -1.94 -11.01 -4.91
C ARG A 6 -0.59 -11.70 -5.08
N VAL A 7 -0.47 -12.93 -4.59
CA VAL A 7 0.72 -13.76 -4.69
C VAL A 7 0.92 -14.22 -6.13
N ILE A 8 -0.15 -14.64 -6.82
CA ILE A 8 -0.12 -15.01 -8.24
C ILE A 8 0.33 -13.82 -9.10
N ARG A 9 -0.23 -12.63 -8.84
CA ARG A 9 0.17 -11.39 -9.54
C ARG A 9 1.64 -11.05 -9.30
N ALA A 10 2.13 -11.19 -8.07
CA ALA A 10 3.54 -11.00 -7.75
C ALA A 10 4.48 -11.99 -8.48
N ALA A 11 4.00 -13.19 -8.79
CA ALA A 11 4.74 -14.20 -9.55
C ALA A 11 4.66 -14.02 -11.09
N GLY A 12 3.98 -12.99 -11.60
CA GLY A 12 3.83 -12.73 -13.04
C GLY A 12 2.41 -12.93 -13.58
N GLY A 13 1.46 -13.32 -12.74
CA GLY A 13 0.04 -13.41 -13.07
C GLY A 13 -0.36 -14.69 -13.81
N ALA A 14 -1.66 -14.81 -14.10
CA ALA A 14 -2.25 -16.00 -14.70
C ALA A 14 -1.70 -16.31 -16.11
N GLY A 15 -1.24 -15.30 -16.86
CA GLY A 15 -0.58 -15.49 -18.16
C GLY A 15 0.75 -16.24 -18.04
N ALA A 16 1.60 -15.83 -17.09
CA ALA A 16 2.88 -16.49 -16.85
C ALA A 16 2.72 -17.96 -16.42
N LEU A 17 1.67 -18.29 -15.66
CA LEU A 17 1.30 -19.68 -15.37
C LEU A 17 0.98 -20.46 -16.64
N SER A 18 0.21 -19.88 -17.56
CA SER A 18 -0.12 -20.54 -18.83
C SER A 18 1.11 -20.78 -19.69
N ASP A 19 1.98 -19.78 -19.81
CA ASP A 19 3.23 -19.90 -20.57
C ASP A 19 4.19 -20.93 -19.95
N TRP A 20 4.20 -21.02 -18.61
CA TRP A 20 4.93 -22.06 -17.91
C TRP A 20 4.35 -23.44 -18.20
N LEU A 21 3.03 -23.61 -18.16
CA LEU A 21 2.36 -24.88 -18.44
C LEU A 21 2.63 -25.37 -19.87
N LEU A 22 2.52 -24.51 -20.88
CA LEU A 22 2.81 -24.87 -22.27
C LEU A 22 4.27 -25.31 -22.48
N ARG A 23 5.20 -24.78 -21.68
CA ARG A 23 6.61 -25.18 -21.73
C ARG A 23 6.89 -26.51 -21.05
N HIS A 24 6.21 -26.82 -19.95
CA HIS A 24 6.51 -27.98 -19.10
C HIS A 24 5.60 -29.19 -19.35
N VAL A 25 4.38 -28.99 -19.85
CA VAL A 25 3.39 -30.03 -20.08
C VAL A 25 3.15 -30.21 -21.57
N LYS A 26 3.30 -31.45 -22.06
CA LYS A 26 3.26 -31.77 -23.50
C LYS A 26 2.03 -32.57 -23.94
N SER A 27 1.21 -33.00 -23.00
CA SER A 27 0.03 -33.82 -23.26
C SER A 27 -1.11 -33.42 -22.32
N CYS A 28 -2.32 -33.87 -22.64
CA CYS A 28 -3.48 -33.72 -21.76
C CYS A 28 -3.19 -34.27 -20.37
N GLN A 29 -3.47 -33.48 -19.34
CA GLN A 29 -3.27 -33.87 -17.93
C GLN A 29 -4.48 -34.61 -17.34
N TRP A 30 -5.64 -34.55 -17.99
CA TRP A 30 -6.81 -35.30 -17.56
C TRP A 30 -6.65 -36.79 -17.90
N LEU A 31 -6.65 -37.65 -16.87
CA LEU A 31 -6.36 -39.08 -17.02
C LEU A 31 -7.60 -39.96 -17.19
N HIS A 32 -8.81 -39.39 -17.11
CA HIS A 32 -10.06 -40.17 -17.05
C HIS A 32 -10.84 -40.11 -18.37
N GLY A 33 -10.15 -39.84 -19.49
CA GLY A 33 -10.75 -39.79 -20.82
C GLY A 33 -10.45 -41.04 -21.61
N ASP A 34 -11.47 -41.64 -22.23
CA ASP A 34 -11.31 -42.78 -23.13
C ASP A 34 -10.71 -42.37 -24.49
N TYR A 35 -10.69 -41.06 -24.77
CA TYR A 35 -10.14 -40.46 -25.97
C TYR A 35 -9.43 -39.14 -25.65
N HIS A 36 -8.26 -38.93 -26.28
CA HIS A 36 -7.52 -37.68 -26.23
C HIS A 36 -7.21 -37.17 -27.63
N HIS A 37 -7.60 -35.92 -27.88
CA HIS A 37 -7.24 -35.23 -29.13
C HIS A 37 -5.76 -34.82 -29.11
N SER A 38 -5.13 -34.69 -30.28
CA SER A 38 -3.71 -34.30 -30.40
C SER A 38 -3.45 -32.86 -29.97
N GLU A 39 -4.40 -31.97 -30.27
CA GLU A 39 -4.30 -30.56 -29.92
C GLU A 39 -4.66 -30.31 -28.46
N THR A 40 -3.86 -29.45 -27.82
CA THR A 40 -4.01 -29.06 -26.42
C THR A 40 -4.37 -27.59 -26.24
N VAL A 41 -4.99 -27.28 -25.11
CA VAL A 41 -5.43 -25.95 -24.73
C VAL A 41 -5.23 -25.75 -23.23
N ILE A 42 -5.11 -24.49 -22.82
CA ILE A 42 -5.12 -24.12 -21.41
C ILE A 42 -6.56 -24.00 -20.93
N HIS A 43 -6.93 -24.86 -19.99
CA HIS A 43 -8.20 -24.79 -19.27
C HIS A 43 -8.00 -24.03 -17.96
N ARG A 44 -8.78 -22.97 -17.73
CA ARG A 44 -8.77 -22.17 -16.50
C ARG A 44 -9.73 -22.75 -15.49
N TYR A 45 -9.27 -22.93 -14.25
CA TYR A 45 -10.10 -23.45 -13.17
C TYR A 45 -9.74 -22.78 -11.85
N GLY A 46 -10.68 -22.00 -11.30
CA GLY A 46 -10.42 -21.11 -10.17
C GLY A 46 -9.26 -20.15 -10.45
N THR A 47 -8.29 -20.08 -9.54
CA THR A 47 -7.06 -19.28 -9.71
C THR A 47 -5.93 -20.05 -10.42
N GLY A 48 -6.13 -21.34 -10.71
CA GLY A 48 -5.17 -22.20 -11.38
C GLY A 48 -5.48 -22.42 -12.87
N ALA A 49 -4.68 -23.28 -13.49
CA ALA A 49 -4.86 -23.71 -14.86
C ALA A 49 -4.27 -25.09 -15.09
N MET A 50 -4.71 -25.74 -16.16
CA MET A 50 -4.23 -27.05 -16.59
C MET A 50 -4.19 -27.16 -18.11
N VAL A 51 -3.40 -28.10 -18.62
CA VAL A 51 -3.33 -28.42 -20.04
C VAL A 51 -4.26 -29.60 -20.32
N LEU A 52 -5.29 -29.36 -21.14
CA LEU A 52 -6.23 -30.38 -21.60
C LEU A 52 -6.15 -30.53 -23.12
N CYS A 53 -6.48 -31.71 -23.65
CA CYS A 53 -6.77 -31.81 -25.08
C CYS A 53 -8.13 -31.16 -25.40
N TRP A 54 -8.36 -30.79 -26.67
CA TRP A 54 -9.63 -30.19 -27.09
C TRP A 54 -10.87 -31.01 -26.70
N HIS A 55 -10.77 -32.34 -26.76
CA HIS A 55 -11.88 -33.21 -26.38
C HIS A 55 -12.19 -33.13 -24.88
N CYS A 56 -11.17 -33.28 -24.02
CA CYS A 56 -11.35 -33.20 -22.57
C CYS A 56 -11.74 -31.80 -22.11
N ASP A 57 -11.19 -30.74 -22.72
CA ASP A 57 -11.60 -29.35 -22.44
C ASP A 57 -13.09 -29.15 -22.68
N ASN A 58 -13.61 -29.70 -23.78
CA ASN A 58 -15.03 -29.60 -24.09
C ASN A 58 -15.90 -30.43 -23.15
N GLN A 59 -15.48 -31.64 -22.78
CA GLN A 59 -16.21 -32.49 -21.83
C GLN A 59 -16.25 -31.90 -20.42
N LEU A 60 -15.15 -31.30 -19.98
CA LEU A 60 -14.99 -30.77 -18.63
C LEU A 60 -15.41 -29.30 -18.52
N ARG A 61 -15.83 -28.68 -19.62
CA ARG A 61 -16.37 -27.31 -19.63
C ARG A 61 -17.55 -27.25 -18.65
N GLU A 62 -17.49 -26.27 -17.74
CA GLU A 62 -18.51 -26.05 -16.70
C GLU A 62 -18.69 -27.18 -15.68
N GLN A 63 -17.83 -28.20 -15.68
CA GLN A 63 -17.81 -29.22 -14.64
C GLN A 63 -17.03 -28.74 -13.43
N THR A 64 -17.51 -29.06 -12.22
CA THR A 64 -16.79 -28.82 -10.98
C THR A 64 -16.49 -30.15 -10.30
N SER A 65 -15.22 -30.41 -10.00
CA SER A 65 -14.76 -31.65 -9.36
C SER A 65 -13.53 -31.40 -8.51
N ASP A 66 -13.44 -32.09 -7.37
CA ASP A 66 -12.26 -32.08 -6.50
C ASP A 66 -11.00 -32.50 -7.25
N SER A 67 -11.10 -33.40 -8.23
CA SER A 67 -9.97 -33.84 -9.05
C SER A 67 -9.47 -32.73 -9.99
N LEU A 68 -10.38 -31.91 -10.54
CA LEU A 68 -10.02 -30.75 -11.36
C LEU A 68 -9.38 -29.65 -10.50
N GLU A 69 -9.95 -29.40 -9.32
CA GLU A 69 -9.40 -28.44 -8.37
C GLU A 69 -8.00 -28.85 -7.93
N GLN A 70 -7.82 -30.12 -7.55
CA GLN A 70 -6.52 -30.66 -7.14
C GLN A 70 -5.48 -30.54 -8.27
N LEU A 71 -5.85 -30.87 -9.51
CA LEU A 71 -4.94 -30.73 -10.65
C LEU A 71 -4.54 -29.27 -10.90
N ALA A 72 -5.50 -28.33 -10.86
CA ALA A 72 -5.22 -26.92 -11.00
C ALA A 72 -4.32 -26.38 -9.88
N GLN A 73 -4.55 -26.80 -8.63
CA GLN A 73 -3.74 -26.42 -7.47
C GLN A 73 -2.32 -27.00 -7.53
N GLN A 74 -2.15 -28.24 -7.98
CA GLN A 74 -0.83 -28.86 -8.17
C GLN A 74 0.00 -28.09 -9.21
N ASN A 75 -0.59 -27.77 -10.35
CA ASN A 75 0.05 -26.97 -11.39
C ASN A 75 0.44 -25.58 -10.87
N LEU A 76 -0.48 -24.93 -10.14
CA LEU A 76 -0.24 -23.62 -9.56
C LEU A 76 0.91 -23.66 -8.54
N ALA A 77 0.94 -24.67 -7.67
CA ALA A 77 2.02 -24.83 -6.68
C ALA A 77 3.37 -25.12 -7.35
N ALA A 78 3.41 -26.00 -8.37
CA ALA A 78 4.63 -26.34 -9.10
C ALA A 78 5.22 -25.11 -9.81
N TRP A 79 4.37 -24.35 -10.50
CA TRP A 79 4.77 -23.09 -11.13
C TRP A 79 5.28 -22.06 -10.11
N MET A 80 4.56 -21.85 -9.01
CA MET A 80 4.97 -20.92 -7.96
C MET A 80 6.32 -21.29 -7.36
N ILE A 81 6.54 -22.58 -7.09
CA ILE A 81 7.82 -23.07 -6.59
C ILE A 81 8.94 -22.80 -7.59
N ASP A 82 8.72 -23.07 -8.88
CA ASP A 82 9.71 -22.84 -9.94
C ASP A 82 10.09 -21.36 -10.08
N ILE A 83 9.09 -20.46 -10.14
CA ILE A 83 9.31 -19.02 -10.24
C ILE A 83 10.07 -18.47 -9.03
N ILE A 84 9.65 -18.87 -7.82
CA ILE A 84 10.29 -18.39 -6.59
C ILE A 84 11.73 -18.91 -6.50
N ARG A 85 11.96 -20.19 -6.83
CA ARG A 85 13.31 -20.77 -6.86
C ARG A 85 14.20 -20.02 -7.83
N HIS A 86 13.72 -19.75 -9.03
CA HIS A 86 14.49 -19.02 -10.04
C HIS A 86 14.83 -17.59 -9.58
N ALA A 87 13.86 -16.88 -8.99
CA ALA A 87 14.05 -15.54 -8.47
C ALA A 87 15.04 -15.46 -7.29
N MET A 88 15.16 -16.54 -6.51
CA MET A 88 15.96 -16.59 -5.29
C MET A 88 17.37 -17.16 -5.50
N ASN A 89 17.52 -18.15 -6.37
CA ASN A 89 18.73 -18.97 -6.50
C ASN A 89 19.23 -19.13 -7.95
N GLY A 90 18.59 -18.49 -8.92
CA GLY A 90 18.91 -18.67 -10.34
C GLY A 90 18.58 -20.09 -10.83
N ALA A 91 19.51 -20.72 -11.56
CA ALA A 91 19.29 -22.02 -12.22
C ALA A 91 19.64 -23.25 -11.35
N GLN A 92 19.85 -23.09 -10.03
CA GLN A 92 20.19 -24.22 -9.17
C GLN A 92 18.97 -25.11 -8.91
N GLU A 93 19.07 -26.38 -9.31
CA GLU A 93 18.07 -27.41 -9.01
C GLU A 93 18.16 -27.90 -7.55
N ARG A 94 17.71 -27.07 -6.60
CA ARG A 94 17.53 -27.46 -5.18
C ARG A 94 16.16 -27.10 -4.67
N GLU A 95 15.59 -27.88 -3.74
CA GLU A 95 14.27 -27.61 -3.17
C GLU A 95 14.15 -26.18 -2.62
N LEU A 96 12.97 -25.58 -2.78
CA LEU A 96 12.67 -24.24 -2.25
C LEU A 96 12.62 -24.30 -0.73
N SER A 97 13.52 -23.57 -0.06
CA SER A 97 13.50 -23.51 1.39
C SER A 97 12.39 -22.58 1.91
N LEU A 98 11.92 -22.82 3.13
CA LEU A 98 10.93 -21.94 3.78
C LEU A 98 11.47 -20.51 3.96
N ALA A 99 12.79 -20.36 4.16
CA ALA A 99 13.43 -19.05 4.28
C ALA A 99 13.39 -18.30 2.94
N GLU A 100 13.63 -18.98 1.83
CA GLU A 100 13.54 -18.41 0.49
C GLU A 100 12.10 -17.99 0.15
N LEU A 101 11.13 -18.86 0.44
CA LEU A 101 9.71 -18.54 0.28
C LEU A 101 9.32 -17.29 1.07
N SER A 102 9.70 -17.24 2.35
CA SER A 102 9.38 -16.10 3.22
C SER A 102 10.07 -14.82 2.77
N TRP A 103 11.34 -14.89 2.36
CA TRP A 103 12.05 -13.71 1.86
C TRP A 103 11.48 -13.22 0.53
N TRP A 104 11.12 -14.12 -0.39
CA TRP A 104 10.45 -13.75 -1.63
C TRP A 104 9.10 -13.07 -1.35
N ALA A 105 8.31 -13.58 -0.42
CA ALA A 105 7.02 -12.99 -0.05
C ALA A 105 7.18 -11.59 0.56
N VAL A 106 8.20 -11.39 1.42
CA VAL A 106 8.57 -10.07 1.94
C VAL A 106 8.95 -9.14 0.81
N ARG A 107 9.84 -9.58 -0.10
CA ARG A 107 10.31 -8.76 -1.22
C ARG A 107 9.21 -8.28 -2.14
N ASN A 108 8.18 -9.09 -2.32
CA ASN A 108 7.04 -8.79 -3.18
C ASN A 108 5.82 -8.23 -2.42
N GLN A 109 5.98 -7.84 -1.15
CA GLN A 109 4.93 -7.25 -0.32
C GLN A 109 3.66 -8.12 -0.18
N VAL A 110 3.84 -9.44 -0.14
CA VAL A 110 2.75 -10.44 0.03
C VAL A 110 3.00 -11.35 1.23
N ALA A 111 3.84 -10.93 2.17
CA ALA A 111 4.19 -11.72 3.34
C ALA A 111 3.00 -11.96 4.29
N ASP A 112 1.99 -11.09 4.28
CA ASP A 112 0.75 -11.24 5.04
C ASP A 112 -0.16 -12.36 4.50
N ALA A 113 0.08 -12.86 3.29
CA ALA A 113 -0.62 -14.01 2.75
C ALA A 113 -0.04 -15.35 3.25
N LEU A 114 1.16 -15.34 3.84
CA LEU A 114 1.78 -16.55 4.39
C LEU A 114 1.01 -17.01 5.64
N PRO A 115 0.87 -18.33 5.84
CA PRO A 115 0.30 -18.84 7.09
C PRO A 115 1.07 -18.33 8.30
N GLU A 116 0.36 -17.94 9.36
CA GLU A 116 0.97 -17.41 10.59
C GLU A 116 2.02 -18.37 11.17
N ALA A 117 1.78 -19.68 11.11
CA ALA A 117 2.74 -20.70 11.53
C ALA A 117 4.07 -20.65 10.74
N VAL A 118 4.01 -20.35 9.44
CA VAL A 118 5.19 -20.18 8.57
C VAL A 118 5.94 -18.92 8.96
N LEU A 119 5.23 -17.80 9.14
CA LEU A 119 5.82 -16.52 9.55
C LEU A 119 6.50 -16.63 10.92
N ARG A 120 5.86 -17.28 11.90
CA ARG A 120 6.43 -17.52 13.22
C ARG A 120 7.72 -18.33 13.13
N ARG A 121 7.72 -19.42 12.36
CA ARG A 121 8.93 -20.22 12.14
C ARG A 121 10.04 -19.42 11.47
N SER A 122 9.72 -18.60 10.46
CA SER A 122 10.70 -17.74 9.77
C SER A 122 11.26 -16.63 10.67
N LEU A 123 10.47 -16.13 11.63
CA LEU A 123 10.92 -15.14 12.62
C LEU A 123 11.62 -15.76 13.84
N GLY A 124 11.76 -17.09 13.91
CA GLY A 124 12.29 -17.79 15.08
C GLY A 124 11.36 -17.74 16.31
N LEU A 125 10.08 -17.43 16.11
CA LEU A 125 9.06 -17.42 17.16
C LEU A 125 8.55 -18.84 17.41
N ARG A 126 8.14 -19.13 18.65
CA ARG A 126 7.54 -20.43 19.01
C ARG A 126 6.27 -20.65 18.22
N ALA A 127 6.09 -21.83 17.64
CA ALA A 127 4.85 -22.20 16.98
C ALA A 127 3.66 -22.02 17.94
N GLU A 128 2.61 -21.37 17.46
CA GLU A 128 1.40 -21.21 18.24
C GLU A 128 0.74 -22.57 18.43
N LYS A 129 0.39 -22.91 19.67
CA LYS A 129 -0.39 -24.10 19.96
C LYS A 129 -1.86 -23.71 19.88
N ILE A 130 -2.48 -23.94 18.72
CA ILE A 130 -3.92 -23.78 18.58
C ILE A 130 -4.58 -24.84 19.47
N ARG A 131 -5.28 -24.39 20.52
CA ARG A 131 -6.03 -25.27 21.42
C ARG A 131 -7.49 -25.30 20.96
N SER A 132 -8.14 -26.44 21.06
CA SER A 132 -9.59 -26.53 20.79
C SER A 132 -10.43 -25.80 21.84
N VAL A 133 -9.88 -25.61 23.05
CA VAL A 133 -10.49 -24.88 24.16
C VAL A 133 -9.45 -23.94 24.76
N TYR A 134 -9.82 -22.68 24.92
CA TYR A 134 -9.01 -21.67 25.59
C TYR A 134 -9.59 -21.39 26.98
N ARG A 135 -8.73 -21.22 27.99
CA ARG A 135 -9.13 -20.53 29.22
C ARG A 135 -9.06 -19.04 28.97
N GLU A 136 -9.98 -18.27 29.55
CA GLU A 136 -9.99 -16.80 29.38
C GLU A 136 -8.68 -16.15 29.84
N SER A 137 -8.00 -16.74 30.83
CA SER A 137 -6.65 -16.34 31.29
C SER A 137 -5.52 -16.59 30.28
N ASP A 138 -5.74 -17.44 29.27
CA ASP A 138 -4.74 -17.74 28.22
C ASP A 138 -4.79 -16.70 27.09
N ILE A 139 -5.81 -15.83 27.06
CA ILE A 139 -5.92 -14.74 26.10
C ILE A 139 -5.05 -13.59 26.60
N ILE A 140 -3.98 -13.27 25.87
CA ILE A 140 -3.11 -12.14 26.18
C ILE A 140 -3.51 -10.96 25.28
N PRO A 141 -4.19 -9.93 25.80
CA PRO A 141 -4.55 -8.75 25.02
C PRO A 141 -3.28 -8.04 24.54
N GLY A 142 -3.16 -7.79 23.24
CA GLY A 142 -2.02 -7.09 22.65
C GLY A 142 -0.84 -7.97 22.22
N GLU A 143 -0.96 -9.31 22.23
CA GLU A 143 0.06 -10.16 21.62
C GLU A 143 0.19 -9.83 20.12
N GLN A 144 1.38 -9.46 19.69
CA GLN A 144 1.64 -9.12 18.29
C GLN A 144 1.72 -10.40 17.45
N THR A 145 0.96 -10.44 16.37
CA THR A 145 1.10 -11.50 15.35
C THR A 145 2.46 -11.42 14.68
N ALA A 146 2.99 -12.55 14.21
CA ALA A 146 4.18 -12.61 13.38
C ALA A 146 4.05 -11.72 12.15
N THR A 147 2.84 -11.63 11.59
CA THR A 147 2.51 -10.69 10.52
C THR A 147 2.76 -9.23 10.91
N SER A 148 2.30 -8.81 12.10
CA SER A 148 2.52 -7.45 12.62
C SER A 148 4.00 -7.17 12.88
N ILE A 149 4.70 -8.10 13.55
CA ILE A 149 6.13 -8.01 13.82
C ILE A 149 6.92 -7.88 12.52
N LEU A 150 6.59 -8.69 11.51
CA LEU A 150 7.25 -8.65 10.21
C LEU A 150 7.01 -7.31 9.51
N LYS A 151 5.75 -6.83 9.43
CA LYS A 151 5.42 -5.52 8.85
C LYS A 151 6.18 -4.38 9.53
N GLN A 152 6.31 -4.41 10.86
CA GLN A 152 7.07 -3.42 11.60
C GLN A 152 8.57 -3.47 11.25
N ARG A 153 9.17 -4.67 11.19
CA ARG A 153 10.59 -4.86 10.85
C ARG A 153 10.92 -4.47 9.41
N THR A 154 9.97 -4.67 8.49
CA THR A 154 10.18 -4.40 7.06
C THR A 154 9.75 -3.00 6.63
N LYS A 155 9.16 -2.19 7.53
CA LYS A 155 8.61 -0.85 7.24
C LYS A 155 9.63 0.11 6.58
N ASN A 156 10.91 -0.05 6.88
CA ASN A 156 11.98 0.81 6.38
C ASN A 156 12.81 0.18 5.25
N ILE A 157 12.45 -1.03 4.79
CA ILE A 157 13.18 -1.71 3.71
C ILE A 157 12.62 -1.19 2.39
N ALA A 158 13.41 -0.37 1.69
CA ALA A 158 13.15 -0.02 0.29
C ALA A 158 13.36 -1.27 -0.58
N LEU A 159 12.28 -2.01 -0.82
CA LEU A 159 12.32 -3.20 -1.65
C LEU A 159 12.44 -2.80 -3.13
N PRO A 160 13.36 -3.42 -3.89
CA PRO A 160 13.44 -3.16 -5.33
C PRO A 160 12.11 -3.51 -5.97
N SER A 161 11.44 -2.53 -6.58
CA SER A 161 10.33 -2.77 -7.48
C SER A 161 10.85 -3.61 -8.65
N HIS A 162 10.64 -4.92 -8.61
CA HIS A 162 10.91 -5.74 -9.77
C HIS A 162 9.96 -5.34 -10.90
N THR A 163 10.58 -5.13 -12.06
CA THR A 163 10.01 -4.70 -13.33
C THR A 163 8.94 -5.66 -13.83
N HIS A 164 7.68 -5.36 -13.52
CA HIS A 164 6.59 -5.49 -14.47
C HIS A 164 5.78 -4.21 -14.37
N GLN A 165 5.50 -3.61 -15.53
CA GLN A 165 4.79 -2.34 -15.69
C GLN A 165 3.54 -2.29 -14.80
N GLN A 166 3.71 -1.75 -13.59
CA GLN A 166 2.61 -1.17 -12.85
C GLN A 166 2.22 0.08 -13.63
N GLN A 167 1.24 -0.05 -14.51
CA GLN A 167 0.22 0.97 -14.53
C GLN A 167 -0.51 0.86 -13.19
N ASN A 168 0.09 1.43 -12.14
CA ASN A 168 -0.70 1.81 -10.98
C ASN A 168 -1.79 2.75 -11.53
N PRO A 169 -3.08 2.58 -11.15
CA PRO A 169 -4.00 3.71 -11.27
C PRO A 169 -3.30 4.89 -10.60
N PRO A 170 -3.35 6.10 -11.18
CA PRO A 170 -2.57 7.22 -10.67
C PRO A 170 -2.87 7.33 -9.18
N GLN A 171 -1.89 6.95 -8.35
CA GLN A 171 -1.92 7.31 -6.95
C GLN A 171 -2.03 8.82 -7.00
N GLU A 172 -3.18 9.36 -6.58
CA GLU A 172 -3.27 10.75 -6.21
C GLU A 172 -2.13 10.95 -5.22
N LYS A 173 -1.04 11.53 -5.74
CA LYS A 173 0.12 11.84 -4.94
C LYS A 173 -0.38 12.90 -3.99
N THR A 174 -0.78 12.52 -2.78
CA THR A 174 -1.05 13.48 -1.73
C THR A 174 0.21 14.29 -1.55
N VAL A 175 0.20 15.54 -2.03
CA VAL A 175 1.39 16.40 -2.02
C VAL A 175 1.43 17.13 -0.68
N VAL A 176 1.70 16.36 0.38
CA VAL A 176 2.02 16.71 1.78
C VAL A 176 1.17 15.85 2.73
N SER A 177 1.81 14.85 3.35
CA SER A 177 1.20 14.00 4.39
C SER A 177 1.38 14.62 5.78
N ILE A 178 0.33 14.63 6.61
CA ILE A 178 0.42 15.03 8.02
C ILE A 178 0.67 13.79 8.89
N ALA A 179 1.86 13.70 9.50
CA ALA A 179 2.17 12.61 10.43
C ALA A 179 1.56 12.87 11.81
N VAL A 180 0.82 11.88 12.33
CA VAL A 180 0.24 11.91 13.69
C VAL A 180 0.96 10.86 14.54
N ASP A 181 1.59 11.31 15.62
CA ASP A 181 2.15 10.44 16.66
C ASP A 181 1.17 10.37 17.85
N PRO A 182 0.50 9.22 18.08
CA PRO A 182 -0.47 9.08 19.16
C PRO A 182 0.17 9.15 20.56
N GLU A 183 1.49 8.99 20.67
CA GLU A 183 2.21 8.95 21.95
C GLU A 183 3.20 10.11 22.10
N SER A 184 2.98 11.23 21.42
CA SER A 184 3.87 12.40 21.50
C SER A 184 4.08 12.84 22.96
N PRO A 185 5.32 12.78 23.50
CA PRO A 185 5.60 13.06 24.91
C PRO A 185 5.18 14.45 25.37
N GLU A 186 5.26 15.45 24.48
CA GLU A 186 4.85 16.82 24.75
C GLU A 186 3.35 16.96 25.03
N SER A 187 2.52 16.02 24.56
CA SER A 187 1.06 16.03 24.81
C SER A 187 0.71 15.77 26.28
N PHE A 188 1.60 15.10 27.02
CA PHE A 188 1.43 14.79 28.45
C PHE A 188 1.97 15.89 29.37
N MET A 189 2.57 16.96 28.83
CA MET A 189 3.17 18.02 29.65
C MET A 189 2.13 19.10 30.02
N LYS A 190 2.17 19.57 31.28
CA LYS A 190 1.30 20.68 31.77
C LYS A 190 1.49 21.99 30.99
N ARG A 191 2.68 22.23 30.45
CA ARG A 191 3.02 23.37 29.58
C ARG A 191 3.91 22.89 28.43
N PRO A 192 3.33 22.39 27.34
CA PRO A 192 4.09 21.90 26.20
C PRO A 192 4.87 23.04 25.54
N LYS A 193 6.11 22.76 25.10
CA LYS A 193 6.84 23.68 24.25
C LYS A 193 6.21 23.65 22.86
N ARG A 194 5.59 24.75 22.45
CA ARG A 194 5.02 24.88 21.10
C ARG A 194 6.15 24.83 20.06
N ARG A 195 6.17 23.77 19.26
CA ARG A 195 7.08 23.66 18.10
C ARG A 195 6.33 24.14 16.86
N ARG A 196 6.89 25.14 16.18
CA ARG A 196 6.34 25.59 14.90
C ARG A 196 6.49 24.45 13.88
N TRP A 197 5.39 24.14 13.20
CA TRP A 197 5.38 23.24 12.06
C TRP A 197 5.81 24.03 10.82
N VAL A 198 6.86 23.55 10.15
CA VAL A 198 7.47 24.20 8.99
C VAL A 198 7.42 23.23 7.83
N ASN A 199 6.93 23.72 6.69
CA ASN A 199 6.82 22.95 5.45
C ASN A 199 6.98 23.87 4.25
N GLU A 200 8.19 23.86 3.68
CA GLU A 200 8.54 24.68 2.52
C GLU A 200 7.78 24.27 1.26
N LYS A 201 7.39 22.99 1.14
CA LYS A 201 6.57 22.53 0.01
C LYS A 201 5.17 23.12 0.07
N TYR A 202 4.56 23.09 1.26
CA TYR A 202 3.25 23.70 1.49
C TYR A 202 3.27 25.20 1.19
N THR A 203 4.20 25.96 1.80
CA THR A 203 4.28 27.42 1.57
C THR A 203 4.59 27.78 0.11
N ARG A 204 5.38 26.97 -0.61
CA ARG A 204 5.58 27.14 -2.06
C ARG A 204 4.29 26.89 -2.85
N TRP A 205 3.51 25.87 -2.48
CA TRP A 205 2.20 25.64 -3.09
C TRP A 205 1.20 26.76 -2.78
N VAL A 206 1.23 27.34 -1.58
CA VAL A 206 0.40 28.52 -1.25
C VAL A 206 0.70 29.68 -2.21
N LYS A 207 1.97 29.92 -2.57
CA LYS A 207 2.33 30.94 -3.57
C LYS A 207 1.68 30.74 -4.94
N THR A 208 1.35 29.50 -5.32
CA THR A 208 0.75 29.23 -6.63
C THR A 208 -0.77 29.39 -6.63
N GLN A 209 -1.38 29.65 -5.48
CA GLN A 209 -2.83 29.77 -5.37
C GLN A 209 -3.31 31.20 -5.69
N PRO A 210 -4.57 31.36 -6.13
CA PRO A 210 -5.21 32.67 -6.22
C PRO A 210 -5.27 33.38 -4.87
N CYS A 211 -5.12 34.71 -4.88
CA CYS A 211 -5.27 35.57 -3.72
C CYS A 211 -6.65 35.38 -3.09
N ALA A 212 -6.69 35.12 -1.78
CA ALA A 212 -7.93 34.85 -1.04
C ALA A 212 -8.95 36.02 -1.10
N CYS A 213 -8.47 37.25 -1.29
CA CYS A 213 -9.32 38.45 -1.37
C CYS A 213 -9.88 38.75 -2.77
N CYS A 214 -9.07 38.59 -3.84
CA CYS A 214 -9.40 39.10 -5.17
C CYS A 214 -9.19 38.11 -6.33
N GLY A 215 -8.71 36.89 -6.06
CA GLY A 215 -8.50 35.85 -7.06
C GLY A 215 -7.34 36.08 -8.05
N LYS A 216 -6.64 37.21 -7.98
CA LYS A 216 -5.39 37.43 -8.76
C LYS A 216 -4.27 36.50 -8.26
N PRO A 217 -3.23 36.20 -9.06
CA PRO A 217 -2.09 35.40 -8.58
C PRO A 217 -1.53 35.94 -7.26
N ALA A 218 -1.29 35.05 -6.30
CA ALA A 218 -0.62 35.42 -5.06
C ALA A 218 0.89 35.60 -5.29
N ASP A 219 1.50 36.52 -4.53
CA ASP A 219 2.94 36.79 -4.62
C ASP A 219 3.69 36.07 -3.48
N ASP A 220 3.15 36.11 -2.26
CA ASP A 220 3.78 35.59 -1.06
C ASP A 220 2.74 34.95 -0.09
N PRO A 221 3.07 33.86 0.62
CA PRO A 221 2.23 33.28 1.66
C PRO A 221 2.23 34.22 2.86
N HIS A 222 1.04 34.60 3.28
CA HIS A 222 0.85 35.41 4.47
C HIS A 222 0.63 34.52 5.68
N HIS A 223 1.51 34.56 6.68
CA HIS A 223 1.32 33.86 7.96
C HIS A 223 0.33 34.62 8.83
N LEU A 224 -0.62 33.91 9.45
CA LEU A 224 -1.56 34.46 10.43
C LEU A 224 -0.84 35.32 11.50
N ILE A 225 -1.27 36.58 11.66
CA ILE A 225 -0.77 37.51 12.68
C ILE A 225 -1.86 37.91 13.68
N GLY A 226 -1.50 38.29 14.90
CA GLY A 226 -2.46 38.82 15.89
C GLY A 226 -3.29 37.78 16.67
N HIS A 227 -3.26 36.49 16.31
CA HIS A 227 -4.09 35.44 16.94
C HIS A 227 -3.34 34.50 17.91
N GLY A 228 -2.19 34.93 18.44
CA GLY A 228 -1.41 34.13 19.40
C GLY A 228 -0.84 32.81 18.85
N GLN A 229 -0.86 32.62 17.53
CA GLN A 229 -0.30 31.43 16.87
C GLN A 229 1.21 31.52 16.59
N GLY A 230 1.84 32.64 16.96
CA GLY A 230 3.28 32.86 17.01
C GLY A 230 3.66 33.72 18.22
N GLY A 231 4.94 33.75 18.57
CA GLY A 231 5.53 34.72 19.49
C GLY A 231 6.02 36.00 18.78
N MET A 232 6.46 36.99 19.56
CA MET A 232 7.00 38.25 19.05
C MET A 232 8.13 38.00 18.04
N GLY A 233 7.99 38.52 16.82
CA GLY A 233 8.97 38.34 15.74
C GLY A 233 9.06 36.92 15.15
N THR A 234 8.13 36.03 15.49
CA THR A 234 8.11 34.66 14.96
C THR A 234 6.86 34.41 14.11
N LYS A 235 7.01 33.53 13.13
CA LYS A 235 5.91 33.12 12.24
C LYS A 235 5.05 32.05 12.91
N SER A 236 3.77 32.02 12.57
CA SER A 236 2.86 30.92 12.92
C SER A 236 3.26 29.62 12.20
N HIS A 237 2.55 28.53 12.49
CA HIS A 237 2.70 27.28 11.73
C HIS A 237 2.48 27.55 10.25
N ASP A 238 3.25 26.89 9.38
CA ASP A 238 3.14 27.10 7.93
C ASP A 238 1.76 26.75 7.38
N ILE A 239 1.03 25.85 8.05
CA ILE A 239 -0.36 25.51 7.73
C ILE A 239 -1.32 26.69 7.91
N PHE A 240 -0.98 27.67 8.76
CA PHE A 240 -1.74 28.92 8.95
C PHE A 240 -1.24 30.04 8.04
N THR A 241 -0.97 29.69 6.78
CA THR A 241 -0.66 30.66 5.72
C THR A 241 -1.81 30.74 4.72
N LEU A 242 -2.11 31.95 4.24
CA LEU A 242 -3.06 32.19 3.16
C LEU A 242 -2.37 32.84 1.94
N PRO A 243 -2.85 32.59 0.72
CA PRO A 243 -2.34 33.22 -0.48
C PRO A 243 -2.85 34.66 -0.59
N LEU A 244 -1.94 35.64 -0.63
CA LEU A 244 -2.28 37.05 -0.88
C LEU A 244 -1.41 37.61 -2.02
N CYS A 245 -2.01 38.47 -2.85
CA CYS A 245 -1.22 39.33 -3.74
C CYS A 245 -0.51 40.41 -2.91
N ARG A 246 0.54 41.03 -3.47
CA ARG A 246 1.35 42.06 -2.79
C ARG A 246 0.49 43.19 -2.19
N GLU A 247 -0.54 43.63 -2.90
CA GLU A 247 -1.44 44.71 -2.48
C GLU A 247 -2.18 44.35 -1.19
N HIS A 248 -2.94 43.25 -1.18
CA HIS A 248 -3.68 42.79 0.00
C HIS A 248 -2.74 42.34 1.12
N HIS A 249 -1.56 41.80 0.80
CA HIS A 249 -0.55 41.48 1.80
C HIS A 249 -0.08 42.74 2.54
N ASN A 250 0.20 43.82 1.81
CA ASN A 250 0.60 45.09 2.41
C ASN A 250 -0.55 45.77 3.15
N GLU A 251 -1.77 45.69 2.62
CA GLU A 251 -2.99 46.20 3.28
C GLU A 251 -3.17 45.55 4.65
N LEU A 252 -3.05 44.22 4.73
CA LEU A 252 -3.15 43.47 5.98
C LEU A 252 -2.06 43.87 6.99
N HIS A 253 -0.80 44.02 6.55
CA HIS A 253 0.27 44.48 7.45
C HIS A 253 0.14 45.94 7.87
N ALA A 254 -0.54 46.78 7.08
CA ALA A 254 -0.75 48.18 7.40
C ALA A 254 -1.86 48.37 8.45
N ASP A 255 -2.99 47.69 8.27
CA ASP A 255 -4.11 47.71 9.21
C ASP A 255 -4.89 46.39 9.17
N PRO A 256 -4.57 45.43 10.07
CA PRO A 256 -5.25 44.14 10.10
C PRO A 256 -6.75 44.26 10.36
N LEU A 257 -7.20 45.24 11.17
CA LEU A 257 -8.61 45.38 11.53
C LEU A 257 -9.43 45.87 10.34
N ALA A 258 -8.94 46.91 9.66
CA ALA A 258 -9.59 47.43 8.46
C ALA A 258 -9.59 46.38 7.32
N PHE A 259 -8.51 45.63 7.18
CA PHE A 259 -8.43 44.52 6.23
C PHE A 259 -9.50 43.45 6.53
N GLU A 260 -9.60 43.00 7.78
CA GLU A 260 -10.55 41.95 8.17
C GLU A 260 -12.01 42.39 8.05
N GLU A 261 -12.32 43.66 8.33
CA GLU A 261 -13.65 44.24 8.11
C GLU A 261 -14.05 44.21 6.63
N LYS A 262 -13.09 44.45 5.74
CA LYS A 262 -13.32 44.53 4.29
C LYS A 262 -13.31 43.16 3.58
N HIS A 263 -12.44 42.24 4.00
CA HIS A 263 -12.18 40.99 3.28
C HIS A 263 -12.59 39.72 4.06
N GLY A 264 -12.99 39.86 5.31
CA GLY A 264 -13.25 38.76 6.24
C GLY A 264 -12.02 38.47 7.12
N SER A 265 -12.27 37.83 8.27
CA SER A 265 -11.22 37.57 9.25
C SER A 265 -10.11 36.68 8.68
N GLN A 266 -8.86 36.89 9.11
CA GLN A 266 -7.75 36.02 8.69
C GLN A 266 -8.04 34.55 9.00
N VAL A 267 -8.70 34.28 10.14
CA VAL A 267 -9.06 32.92 10.59
C VAL A 267 -10.05 32.28 9.63
N ASP A 268 -11.09 32.99 9.20
CA ASP A 268 -12.08 32.47 8.25
C ASP A 268 -11.47 32.22 6.87
N LEU A 269 -10.61 33.13 6.41
CA LEU A 269 -9.89 32.98 5.14
C LEU A 269 -8.98 31.76 5.16
N ILE A 270 -8.24 31.55 6.26
CA ILE A 270 -7.40 30.36 6.44
C ILE A 270 -8.24 29.09 6.53
N PHE A 271 -9.37 29.12 7.25
CA PHE A 271 -10.25 27.96 7.38
C PHE A 271 -10.77 27.49 6.01
N ARG A 272 -11.26 28.42 5.19
CA ARG A 272 -11.70 28.12 3.81
C ARG A 272 -10.54 27.62 2.93
N PHE A 273 -9.36 28.19 3.11
CA PHE A 273 -8.19 27.77 2.35
C PHE A 273 -7.68 26.38 2.75
N LEU A 274 -7.76 26.02 4.03
CA LEU A 274 -7.45 24.68 4.51
C LEU A 274 -8.46 23.66 3.99
N ASP A 275 -9.75 23.97 4.03
CA ASP A 275 -10.79 23.13 3.43
C ASP A 275 -10.49 22.86 1.95
N HIS A 276 -10.13 23.89 1.18
CA HIS A 276 -9.68 23.74 -0.21
C HIS A 276 -8.43 22.85 -0.33
N ALA A 277 -7.43 23.01 0.53
CA ALA A 277 -6.21 22.21 0.51
C ALA A 277 -6.49 20.71 0.78
N PHE A 278 -7.42 20.39 1.68
CA PHE A 278 -7.86 19.01 1.90
C PHE A 278 -8.72 18.49 0.75
N ALA A 279 -9.71 19.26 0.31
CA ALA A 279 -10.62 18.88 -0.77
C ALA A 279 -9.92 18.65 -2.12
N THR A 280 -8.76 19.26 -2.33
CA THR A 280 -7.94 19.10 -3.55
C THR A 280 -6.80 18.10 -3.40
N GLY A 281 -6.71 17.40 -2.27
CA GLY A 281 -5.69 16.36 -2.05
C GLY A 281 -4.27 16.88 -1.85
N VAL A 282 -4.11 18.18 -1.59
CA VAL A 282 -2.81 18.77 -1.24
C VAL A 282 -2.42 18.36 0.17
N LEU A 283 -3.39 18.39 1.09
CA LEU A 283 -3.23 17.85 2.44
C LEU A 283 -3.99 16.53 2.57
N GLY A 284 -3.40 15.56 3.28
CA GLY A 284 -4.01 14.27 3.62
C GLY A 284 -3.25 13.50 4.68
#